data_AF-A0A6A5AA52-F1
#
_entry.id   AF-A0A6A5AA52-F1
#
_cell.length_a   1.000
_cell.length_b   1.000
_cell.length_c   1.000
_cell.angle_alpha   90.00
_cell.angle_beta   90.00
_cell.angle_gamma   90.00
#
_symmetry.space_group_name_H-M   'P 1'
#
loop_
_entity.id
_entity.type
_entity.pdbx_description
1 polymer ?
#
loop_
_entity_poly.entity_id
_entity_poly.type
_entity_poly.pdbx_seq_one_letter_code
_entity_poly.pdbx_strand_id
1 'polypeptide(L)'
;MEPDTSTDSSSSISTATLPKSSSTTPSLNESDKRRRLLQDQPPSTHMEATGPPLNPQQSGLLRIVYEDLRKQATVGWHNAVNAFEIAHAHLHEAEVQEFLQLCFAQIVNIMLDQMTSKMAVTEKNCVIRTLTKGTVLCLAQLQNPHTSPPRRLAYFSHMALILNKQKHFYKEFRGSNHHMMGQYWNKSPAGCPEVRLQCLALFHEHHGFSMLTRTLDQHVADADKAVAFIQTVSMDDLKLLLQGLYD
;
A
#
# COMPACT_ATOMS: atom_id res chain seq x y z
N MET A 1 50.22 -3.58 -53.38
CA MET A 1 50.70 -4.34 -54.55
C MET A 1 49.91 -5.64 -54.53
N GLU A 2 48.85 -5.69 -55.34
CA GLU A 2 48.00 -6.87 -55.51
C GLU A 2 48.68 -7.82 -56.53
N PRO A 3 48.26 -9.09 -56.61
CA PRO A 3 47.11 -9.46 -57.44
C PRO A 3 46.08 -10.34 -56.67
N ASP A 4 44.82 -10.58 -57.09
CA ASP A 4 44.25 -11.00 -58.40
C ASP A 4 44.77 -12.38 -58.88
N THR A 5 44.01 -13.36 -59.40
CA THR A 5 42.56 -13.65 -59.60
C THR A 5 42.33 -15.17 -59.26
N SER A 6 41.24 -15.93 -59.49
CA SER A 6 40.13 -15.91 -60.48
C SER A 6 38.87 -16.71 -60.07
N THR A 7 37.82 -16.44 -60.84
CA THR A 7 36.67 -17.23 -61.36
C THR A 7 36.92 -18.73 -61.71
N ASP A 8 35.92 -19.60 -61.97
CA ASP A 8 34.57 -19.35 -62.56
C ASP A 8 33.47 -20.43 -62.27
N SER A 9 32.20 -20.02 -62.50
CA SER A 9 31.03 -20.68 -63.15
C SER A 9 30.81 -22.22 -63.25
N SER A 10 29.59 -22.77 -63.49
CA SER A 10 28.18 -22.29 -63.45
C SER A 10 27.22 -23.48 -63.78
N SER A 11 25.93 -23.45 -63.38
CA SER A 11 24.79 -24.09 -64.11
C SER A 11 23.41 -23.77 -63.45
N SER A 12 22.32 -23.88 -64.22
CA SER A 12 21.01 -23.22 -63.94
C SER A 12 19.79 -24.02 -64.44
N ILE A 13 18.58 -23.39 -64.46
CA ILE A 13 17.27 -23.85 -65.00
C ILE A 13 16.42 -24.64 -63.96
N SER A 14 15.18 -24.31 -63.54
CA SER A 14 14.10 -23.35 -63.89
C SER A 14 12.95 -23.84 -64.80
N THR A 15 11.74 -24.03 -64.24
CA THR A 15 10.44 -24.18 -64.94
C THR A 15 9.23 -23.86 -64.02
N ALA A 16 8.02 -23.74 -64.58
CA ALA A 16 6.76 -23.29 -63.92
C ALA A 16 5.53 -24.16 -64.39
N THR A 17 4.25 -23.98 -64.02
CA THR A 17 3.49 -22.78 -63.54
C THR A 17 2.20 -23.16 -62.75
N LEU A 18 1.59 -22.18 -62.07
CA LEU A 18 0.23 -22.15 -61.48
C LEU A 18 -0.90 -22.50 -62.49
N PRO A 19 -2.09 -23.00 -62.05
CA PRO A 19 -3.21 -22.10 -61.68
C PRO A 19 -4.18 -22.58 -60.56
N LYS A 20 -5.24 -21.80 -60.33
CA LYS A 20 -6.24 -21.87 -59.23
C LYS A 20 -7.39 -22.87 -59.46
N SER A 21 -8.03 -23.31 -58.37
CA SER A 21 -9.51 -23.34 -58.21
C SER A 21 -9.90 -23.34 -56.72
N SER A 22 -11.19 -23.15 -56.40
CA SER A 22 -11.66 -22.79 -55.04
C SER A 22 -13.01 -23.45 -54.67
N SER A 23 -13.22 -23.76 -53.39
CA SER A 23 -14.52 -24.11 -52.82
C SER A 23 -14.66 -23.58 -51.37
N THR A 24 -15.90 -23.48 -50.88
CA THR A 24 -16.27 -22.65 -49.70
C THR A 24 -17.33 -23.35 -48.85
N THR A 25 -17.54 -22.85 -47.61
CA THR A 25 -18.61 -23.16 -46.63
C THR A 25 -18.40 -24.41 -45.75
N PRO A 26 -19.01 -24.46 -44.54
CA PRO A 26 -19.25 -23.35 -43.60
C PRO A 26 -18.75 -23.63 -42.18
N SER A 27 -18.39 -22.57 -41.44
CA SER A 27 -18.22 -22.66 -39.98
C SER A 27 -19.59 -22.70 -39.30
N LEU A 28 -19.80 -23.69 -38.42
CA LEU A 28 -20.96 -23.74 -37.54
C LEU A 28 -20.54 -24.05 -36.10
N ASN A 29 -21.17 -23.34 -35.16
CA ASN A 29 -21.35 -23.69 -33.76
C ASN A 29 -20.16 -23.60 -32.78
N GLU A 30 -19.16 -22.73 -33.01
CA GLU A 30 -18.44 -22.13 -31.86
C GLU A 30 -19.35 -21.13 -31.10
N SER A 31 -20.13 -20.33 -31.83
CA SER A 31 -21.04 -19.32 -31.26
C SER A 31 -22.09 -19.93 -30.32
N ASP A 32 -22.68 -21.07 -30.70
CA ASP A 32 -23.64 -21.80 -29.84
C ASP A 32 -22.96 -22.43 -28.60
N LYS A 33 -21.66 -22.76 -28.70
CA LYS A 33 -20.87 -23.27 -27.56
C LYS A 33 -20.67 -22.16 -26.51
N ARG A 34 -20.40 -20.92 -26.95
CA ARG A 34 -20.37 -19.74 -26.08
C ARG A 34 -21.76 -19.39 -25.52
N ARG A 35 -22.82 -19.54 -26.34
CA ARG A 35 -24.20 -19.23 -25.92
C ARG A 35 -24.71 -20.14 -24.79
N ARG A 36 -24.34 -21.43 -24.77
CA ARG A 36 -24.71 -22.34 -23.67
C ARG A 36 -23.99 -22.02 -22.36
N LEU A 37 -22.72 -21.60 -22.41
CA LEU A 37 -21.95 -21.18 -21.22
C LEU A 37 -22.50 -19.91 -20.52
N LEU A 38 -23.42 -19.19 -21.16
CA LEU A 38 -24.11 -18.02 -20.58
C LEU A 38 -25.50 -18.36 -19.99
N GLN A 39 -25.98 -19.60 -20.15
CA GLN A 39 -27.33 -20.01 -19.71
C GLN A 39 -27.33 -20.63 -18.30
N ASP A 40 -26.20 -21.19 -17.84
CA ASP A 40 -26.06 -21.87 -16.55
C ASP A 40 -25.56 -20.95 -15.40
N GLN A 41 -25.67 -19.62 -15.54
CA GLN A 41 -25.44 -18.72 -14.39
C GLN A 41 -26.65 -18.74 -13.44
N PRO A 42 -26.48 -19.07 -12.14
CA PRO A 42 -27.53 -18.87 -11.15
C PRO A 42 -27.81 -17.36 -10.98
N PRO A 43 -29.05 -16.97 -10.60
CA PRO A 43 -29.43 -15.56 -10.51
C PRO A 43 -28.58 -14.80 -9.49
N SER A 44 -28.27 -13.55 -9.83
CA SER A 44 -27.36 -12.68 -9.08
C SER A 44 -27.89 -12.31 -7.69
N THR A 45 -27.41 -12.98 -6.66
CA THR A 45 -27.49 -12.51 -5.27
C THR A 45 -26.31 -11.57 -5.00
N HIS A 46 -26.56 -10.50 -4.24
CA HIS A 46 -25.65 -9.40 -3.91
C HIS A 46 -24.14 -9.72 -3.89
N MET A 47 -23.35 -8.95 -4.65
CA MET A 47 -21.89 -9.00 -4.59
C MET A 47 -21.38 -8.37 -3.29
N GLU A 48 -21.29 -9.16 -2.22
CA GLU A 48 -20.31 -8.91 -1.16
C GLU A 48 -18.90 -9.10 -1.74
N ALA A 49 -17.99 -8.16 -1.47
CA ALA A 49 -16.65 -8.13 -2.04
C ALA A 49 -15.68 -9.04 -1.28
N THR A 50 -16.04 -10.31 -1.10
CA THR A 50 -15.17 -11.33 -0.51
C THR A 50 -14.10 -11.76 -1.51
N GLY A 51 -12.85 -11.43 -1.19
CA GLY A 51 -11.70 -12.12 -1.78
C GLY A 51 -11.67 -13.60 -1.36
N PRO A 52 -10.68 -14.39 -1.83
CA PRO A 52 -10.41 -15.69 -1.22
C PRO A 52 -10.19 -15.53 0.29
N PRO A 53 -10.68 -16.43 1.15
CA PRO A 53 -10.58 -16.29 2.60
C PRO A 53 -9.12 -16.30 3.07
N LEU A 54 -8.88 -15.76 4.27
CA LEU A 54 -7.54 -15.71 4.87
C LEU A 54 -6.93 -17.12 5.00
N ASN A 55 -5.79 -17.35 4.33
CA ASN A 55 -5.20 -18.69 4.27
C ASN A 55 -4.26 -18.98 5.47
N PRO A 56 -3.99 -20.25 5.81
CA PRO A 56 -3.21 -20.59 7.00
C PRO A 56 -1.77 -20.02 7.06
N GLN A 57 -1.14 -19.76 5.91
CA GLN A 57 0.17 -19.11 5.86
C GLN A 57 0.07 -17.60 6.16
N GLN A 58 -1.03 -16.97 5.74
CA GLN A 58 -1.31 -15.56 6.02
C GLN A 58 -1.63 -15.35 7.50
N SER A 59 -2.55 -16.12 8.09
CA SER A 59 -2.79 -16.15 9.55
C SER A 59 -1.50 -16.44 10.34
N GLY A 60 -0.70 -17.40 9.86
CA GLY A 60 0.61 -17.71 10.43
C GLY A 60 1.54 -16.50 10.49
N LEU A 61 1.61 -15.70 9.43
CA LEU A 61 2.44 -14.49 9.39
C LEU A 61 1.90 -13.37 10.31
N LEU A 62 0.58 -13.17 10.37
CA LEU A 62 -0.02 -12.20 11.30
C LEU A 62 0.30 -12.57 12.76
N ARG A 63 0.21 -13.87 13.10
CA ARG A 63 0.59 -14.39 14.43
C ARG A 63 2.09 -14.23 14.72
N ILE A 64 2.98 -14.43 13.74
CA ILE A 64 4.42 -14.18 13.91
C ILE A 64 4.67 -12.70 14.23
N VAL A 65 4.10 -11.77 13.45
CA VAL A 65 4.28 -10.33 13.69
C VAL A 65 3.72 -9.90 15.05
N TYR A 66 2.56 -10.41 15.45
CA TYR A 66 2.01 -10.15 16.79
C TYR A 66 2.94 -10.67 17.91
N GLU A 67 3.47 -11.89 17.79
CA GLU A 67 4.36 -12.47 18.79
C GLU A 67 5.73 -11.78 18.85
N ASP A 68 6.27 -11.31 17.72
CA ASP A 68 7.51 -10.52 17.67
C ASP A 68 7.34 -9.18 18.39
N LEU A 69 6.26 -8.43 18.07
CA LEU A 69 5.92 -7.18 18.74
C LEU A 69 5.72 -7.39 20.25
N ARG A 70 4.94 -8.41 20.64
CA ARG A 70 4.61 -8.71 22.04
C ARG A 70 5.82 -9.13 22.89
N LYS A 71 6.82 -9.77 22.30
CA LYS A 71 8.01 -10.28 23.03
C LYS A 71 9.23 -9.36 22.95
N GLN A 72 9.38 -8.63 21.85
CA GLN A 72 10.63 -7.95 21.47
C GLN A 72 10.43 -6.47 21.12
N ALA A 73 9.19 -5.97 21.05
CA ALA A 73 8.84 -4.61 20.62
C ALA A 73 9.45 -4.22 19.25
N THR A 74 9.63 -5.20 18.36
CA THR A 74 10.20 -5.03 17.03
C THR A 74 9.44 -5.86 16.00
N VAL A 75 9.66 -5.61 14.71
CA VAL A 75 9.11 -6.38 13.59
C VAL A 75 10.09 -6.36 12.41
N GLY A 76 10.33 -7.51 11.78
CA GLY A 76 11.13 -7.57 10.56
C GLY A 76 10.43 -6.83 9.41
N TRP A 77 11.13 -5.92 8.73
CA TRP A 77 10.51 -5.01 7.73
C TRP A 77 9.73 -5.73 6.62
N HIS A 78 10.22 -6.88 6.14
CA HIS A 78 9.50 -7.70 5.15
C HIS A 78 8.18 -8.27 5.71
N ASN A 79 8.18 -8.71 6.98
CA ASN A 79 6.97 -9.20 7.64
C ASN A 79 5.96 -8.06 7.86
N ALA A 80 6.43 -6.84 8.17
CA ALA A 80 5.57 -5.65 8.30
C ALA A 80 4.87 -5.29 6.98
N VAL A 81 5.59 -5.25 5.86
CA VAL A 81 5.00 -5.04 4.51
C VAL A 81 3.96 -6.12 4.21
N ASN A 82 4.36 -7.39 4.33
CA ASN A 82 3.51 -8.52 3.96
C ASN A 82 2.26 -8.60 4.86
N ALA A 83 2.36 -8.35 6.16
CA ALA A 83 1.22 -8.32 7.07
C ALA A 83 0.25 -7.17 6.77
N PHE A 84 0.74 -5.99 6.37
CA PHE A 84 -0.12 -4.89 5.93
C PHE A 84 -0.74 -5.14 4.54
N GLU A 85 -0.08 -5.87 3.65
CA GLU A 85 -0.65 -6.28 2.36
C GLU A 85 -1.72 -7.37 2.53
N ILE A 86 -1.51 -8.34 3.43
CA ILE A 86 -2.53 -9.32 3.89
C ILE A 86 -3.73 -8.59 4.51
N ALA A 87 -3.47 -7.71 5.49
CA ALA A 87 -4.54 -7.01 6.20
C ALA A 87 -5.37 -6.11 5.28
N HIS A 88 -4.78 -5.59 4.19
CA HIS A 88 -5.48 -4.81 3.17
C HIS A 88 -6.32 -5.70 2.22
N ALA A 89 -5.83 -6.89 1.87
CA ALA A 89 -6.58 -7.83 1.03
C ALA A 89 -7.78 -8.45 1.76
N HIS A 90 -7.70 -8.55 3.09
CA HIS A 90 -8.62 -9.31 3.94
C HIS A 90 -9.33 -8.43 4.99
N LEU A 91 -9.68 -7.19 4.64
CA LEU A 91 -10.20 -6.17 5.55
C LEU A 91 -11.50 -6.51 6.30
N HIS A 92 -12.18 -7.60 5.96
CA HIS A 92 -13.43 -8.03 6.61
C HIS A 92 -13.22 -9.21 7.58
N GLU A 93 -12.02 -9.81 7.61
CA GLU A 93 -11.71 -10.96 8.44
C GLU A 93 -11.49 -10.56 9.91
N ALA A 94 -12.05 -11.34 10.84
CA ALA A 94 -11.97 -11.03 12.28
C ALA A 94 -10.53 -11.05 12.82
N GLU A 95 -9.71 -12.01 12.39
CA GLU A 95 -8.28 -12.10 12.76
C GLU A 95 -7.48 -10.89 12.27
N VAL A 96 -7.85 -10.33 11.10
CA VAL A 96 -7.24 -9.11 10.56
C VAL A 96 -7.66 -7.86 11.36
N GLN A 97 -8.93 -7.77 11.76
CA GLN A 97 -9.42 -6.65 12.57
C GLN A 97 -8.84 -6.65 14.00
N GLU A 98 -8.59 -7.82 14.57
CA GLU A 98 -7.85 -7.97 15.83
C GLU A 98 -6.36 -7.64 15.65
N PHE A 99 -5.70 -8.21 14.64
CA PHE A 99 -4.30 -7.91 14.32
C PHE A 99 -4.06 -6.40 14.13
N LEU A 100 -4.90 -5.72 13.35
CA LEU A 100 -4.76 -4.28 13.12
C LEU A 100 -4.97 -3.47 14.41
N GLN A 101 -5.94 -3.84 15.25
CA GLN A 101 -6.17 -3.18 16.54
C GLN A 101 -4.97 -3.30 17.49
N LEU A 102 -4.30 -4.45 17.52
CA LEU A 102 -3.20 -4.72 18.46
C LEU A 102 -1.84 -4.25 17.93
N CYS A 103 -1.61 -4.35 16.62
CA CYS A 103 -0.27 -4.22 16.02
C CYS A 103 -0.03 -2.93 15.23
N PHE A 104 -1.07 -2.30 14.64
CA PHE A 104 -0.87 -1.26 13.62
C PHE A 104 -0.03 -0.08 14.11
N ALA A 105 -0.40 0.53 15.25
CA ALA A 105 0.32 1.67 15.82
C ALA A 105 1.77 1.32 16.22
N GLN A 106 2.02 0.08 16.64
CA GLN A 106 3.36 -0.38 17.01
C GLN A 106 4.24 -0.53 15.76
N ILE A 107 3.74 -1.22 14.73
CA ILE A 107 4.43 -1.39 13.44
C ILE A 107 4.77 -0.02 12.84
N VAL A 108 3.81 0.91 12.80
CA VAL A 108 4.01 2.25 12.25
C VAL A 108 5.02 3.06 13.10
N ASN A 109 4.99 3.00 14.43
CA ASN A 109 6.03 3.63 15.25
C ASN A 109 7.43 3.06 14.92
N ILE A 110 7.58 1.74 14.88
CA ILE A 110 8.85 1.08 14.55
C ILE A 110 9.35 1.51 13.16
N MET A 111 8.47 1.65 12.17
CA MET A 111 8.83 2.17 10.84
C MET A 111 9.32 3.63 10.90
N LEU A 112 8.63 4.48 11.67
CA LEU A 112 8.89 5.92 11.76
C LEU A 112 10.12 6.30 12.60
N ASP A 113 10.56 5.42 13.49
CA ASP A 113 11.71 5.66 14.37
C ASP A 113 13.05 5.17 13.79
N GLN A 114 13.05 4.62 12.56
CA GLN A 114 14.26 4.17 11.86
C GLN A 114 15.21 5.31 11.46
N MET A 115 16.51 5.02 11.46
CA MET A 115 17.57 5.92 11.01
C MET A 115 17.96 5.62 9.56
N THR A 116 17.54 6.47 8.63
CA THR A 116 17.64 6.26 7.18
C THR A 116 19.07 6.11 6.66
N SER A 117 20.06 6.74 7.30
CA SER A 117 21.49 6.60 6.98
C SER A 117 22.12 5.26 7.40
N LYS A 118 21.39 4.41 8.14
CA LYS A 118 21.82 3.07 8.54
C LYS A 118 21.17 1.94 7.73
N MET A 119 20.30 2.27 6.78
CA MET A 119 19.47 1.30 6.05
C MET A 119 20.03 1.02 4.65
N ALA A 120 19.97 -0.24 4.21
CA ALA A 120 20.11 -0.59 2.81
C ALA A 120 18.87 -0.14 2.01
N VAL A 121 19.03 -0.03 0.68
CA VAL A 121 17.94 0.45 -0.22
C VAL A 121 16.71 -0.46 -0.15
N THR A 122 16.89 -1.77 -0.06
CA THR A 122 15.81 -2.76 0.12
C THR A 122 15.03 -2.56 1.42
N GLU A 123 15.73 -2.25 2.51
CA GLU A 123 15.18 -2.03 3.84
C GLU A 123 14.40 -0.71 3.89
N LYS A 124 14.98 0.38 3.35
CA LYS A 124 14.28 1.67 3.15
C LYS A 124 12.99 1.45 2.33
N ASN A 125 13.05 0.69 1.25
CA ASN A 125 11.88 0.39 0.42
C ASN A 125 10.79 -0.40 1.16
N CYS A 126 11.14 -1.30 2.08
CA CYS A 126 10.17 -1.98 2.92
C CYS A 126 9.49 -1.04 3.93
N VAL A 127 10.26 -0.17 4.59
CA VAL A 127 9.71 0.85 5.51
C VAL A 127 8.76 1.80 4.77
N ILE A 128 9.15 2.27 3.57
CA ILE A 128 8.28 3.08 2.70
C ILE A 128 6.98 2.34 2.37
N ARG A 129 7.07 1.12 1.83
CA ARG A 129 5.88 0.32 1.47
C ARG A 129 4.95 0.11 2.67
N THR A 130 5.50 -0.10 3.87
CA THR A 130 4.70 -0.25 5.09
C THR A 130 3.95 1.05 5.45
N LEU A 131 4.61 2.21 5.37
CA LEU A 131 3.98 3.51 5.66
C LEU A 131 2.93 3.89 4.60
N THR A 132 3.22 3.70 3.32
CA THR A 132 2.28 3.94 2.22
C THR A 132 1.08 2.99 2.32
N LYS A 133 1.29 1.69 2.57
CA LYS A 133 0.20 0.72 2.77
C LYS A 133 -0.59 1.01 4.05
N GLY A 134 0.06 1.48 5.11
CA GLY A 134 -0.57 1.95 6.34
C GLY A 134 -1.54 3.11 6.12
N THR A 135 -1.16 4.06 5.26
CA THR A 135 -2.05 5.17 4.83
C THR A 135 -3.31 4.64 4.15
N VAL A 136 -3.16 3.71 3.19
CA VAL A 136 -4.30 3.10 2.49
C VAL A 136 -5.18 2.27 3.44
N LEU A 137 -4.58 1.55 4.40
CA LEU A 137 -5.30 0.84 5.46
C LEU A 137 -6.12 1.79 6.34
N CYS A 138 -5.57 2.95 6.71
CA CYS A 138 -6.29 3.96 7.48
C CYS A 138 -7.51 4.49 6.70
N LEU A 139 -7.32 4.86 5.42
CA LEU A 139 -8.39 5.31 4.53
C LEU A 139 -9.50 4.25 4.37
N ALA A 140 -9.12 3.00 4.07
CA ALA A 140 -10.08 1.91 3.90
C ALA A 140 -10.84 1.60 5.19
N GLN A 141 -10.19 1.64 6.35
CA GLN A 141 -10.83 1.44 7.66
C GLN A 141 -11.75 2.60 8.06
N LEU A 142 -11.38 3.84 7.73
CA LEU A 142 -12.24 5.02 7.88
C LEU A 142 -13.51 4.92 7.03
N GLN A 143 -13.42 4.28 5.85
CA GLN A 143 -14.55 4.08 4.93
C GLN A 143 -15.37 2.81 5.24
N ASN A 144 -14.78 1.81 5.90
CA ASN A 144 -15.41 0.51 6.14
C ASN A 144 -16.66 0.62 7.05
N PRO A 145 -17.88 0.28 6.57
CA PRO A 145 -19.09 0.38 7.37
C PRO A 145 -19.15 -0.63 8.53
N HIS A 146 -18.46 -1.77 8.41
CA HIS A 146 -18.44 -2.83 9.42
C HIS A 146 -17.51 -2.51 10.61
N THR A 147 -16.54 -1.62 10.42
CA THR A 147 -15.64 -1.18 11.49
C THR A 147 -16.40 -0.31 12.49
N SER A 148 -16.50 -0.74 13.74
CA SER A 148 -17.30 -0.06 14.77
C SER A 148 -16.82 1.39 15.01
N PRO A 149 -17.71 2.34 15.37
CA PRO A 149 -17.36 3.76 15.37
C PRO A 149 -16.10 4.12 16.18
N PRO A 150 -15.87 3.63 17.41
CA PRO A 150 -14.62 3.92 18.15
C PRO A 150 -13.37 3.35 17.46
N ARG A 151 -13.46 2.14 16.88
CA ARG A 151 -12.35 1.56 16.10
C ARG A 151 -12.06 2.37 14.83
N ARG A 152 -13.11 2.87 14.16
CA ARG A 152 -13.01 3.72 12.98
C ARG A 152 -12.29 5.03 13.33
N LEU A 153 -12.70 5.71 14.42
CA LEU A 153 -12.07 6.96 14.88
C LEU A 153 -10.57 6.81 15.15
N ALA A 154 -10.12 5.69 15.74
CA ALA A 154 -8.71 5.44 16.03
C ALA A 154 -7.80 5.47 14.77
N TYR A 155 -8.34 5.26 13.57
CA TYR A 155 -7.56 5.38 12.34
C TYR A 155 -7.22 6.82 11.95
N PHE A 156 -7.89 7.84 12.50
CA PHE A 156 -7.41 9.22 12.42
C PHE A 156 -6.13 9.41 13.25
N SER A 157 -6.07 8.87 14.46
CA SER A 157 -4.88 8.89 15.32
C SER A 157 -3.72 8.10 14.69
N HIS A 158 -4.02 6.96 14.06
CA HIS A 158 -3.05 6.22 13.24
C HIS A 158 -2.53 7.04 12.05
N MET A 159 -3.39 7.78 11.35
CA MET A 159 -2.97 8.65 10.26
C MET A 159 -2.16 9.85 10.76
N ALA A 160 -2.52 10.44 11.90
CA ALA A 160 -1.78 11.52 12.54
C ALA A 160 -0.35 11.10 12.90
N LEU A 161 -0.18 9.87 13.40
CA LEU A 161 1.12 9.25 13.63
C LEU A 161 1.93 9.13 12.33
N ILE A 162 1.34 8.63 11.24
CA ILE A 162 2.01 8.57 9.91
C ILE A 162 2.40 9.97 9.43
N LEU A 163 1.56 10.99 9.65
CA LEU A 163 1.83 12.37 9.24
C LEU A 163 2.71 13.15 10.23
N ASN A 164 3.22 12.52 11.29
CA ASN A 164 4.00 13.21 12.31
C ASN A 164 5.43 13.54 11.83
N LYS A 165 5.62 14.76 11.31
CA LYS A 165 6.92 15.27 10.82
C LYS A 165 8.02 15.40 11.89
N GLN A 166 7.76 15.08 13.15
CA GLN A 166 8.81 15.02 14.19
C GLN A 166 9.60 13.71 14.18
N LYS A 167 9.06 12.65 13.55
CA LYS A 167 9.64 11.30 13.55
C LYS A 167 11.00 11.19 12.84
N HIS A 168 11.86 10.30 13.34
CA HIS A 168 13.25 10.16 12.89
C HIS A 168 13.37 9.84 11.41
N PHE A 169 12.52 8.95 10.88
CA PHE A 169 12.53 8.56 9.47
C PHE A 169 12.32 9.74 8.50
N TYR A 170 11.64 10.80 8.92
CA TYR A 170 11.40 12.00 8.09
C TYR A 170 12.42 13.12 8.28
N LYS A 171 13.16 13.15 9.40
CA LYS A 171 14.05 14.26 9.81
C LYS A 171 15.53 13.92 9.92
N GLU A 172 15.83 12.66 10.22
CA GLU A 172 17.13 12.13 10.65
C GLU A 172 18.04 13.14 11.40
N PHE A 173 17.60 13.50 12.61
CA PHE A 173 18.35 14.41 13.46
C PHE A 173 19.66 13.76 13.91
N ARG A 174 20.81 14.33 13.52
CA ARG A 174 22.11 13.86 14.04
C ARG A 174 22.23 14.26 15.51
N GLY A 175 22.49 13.28 16.37
CA GLY A 175 22.64 13.49 17.81
C GLY A 175 23.70 14.55 18.14
N SER A 176 23.41 15.34 19.18
CA SER A 176 24.23 16.47 19.65
C SER A 176 25.55 16.00 20.27
N ASN A 177 26.49 15.53 19.45
CA ASN A 177 27.80 15.07 19.90
C ASN A 177 28.97 15.49 18.99
N HIS A 178 28.77 16.53 18.18
CA HIS A 178 29.86 17.24 17.50
C HIS A 178 29.79 18.75 17.77
N HIS A 179 30.50 19.15 18.83
CA HIS A 179 31.38 20.31 18.68
C HIS A 179 32.39 20.03 17.56
N MET A 180 32.99 21.09 17.02
CA MET A 180 33.90 21.14 15.86
C MET A 180 33.25 21.27 14.47
N MET A 181 33.15 22.54 14.05
CA MET A 181 33.42 23.07 12.71
C MET A 181 32.71 22.50 11.47
N GLY A 182 31.96 23.40 10.82
CA GLY A 182 32.45 23.92 9.54
C GLY A 182 32.26 23.05 8.28
N GLN A 183 31.19 22.27 8.18
CA GLN A 183 30.82 21.57 6.94
C GLN A 183 29.47 22.04 6.39
N TYR A 184 29.48 23.25 5.83
CA TYR A 184 28.43 23.74 4.93
C TYR A 184 28.48 23.03 3.56
N TRP A 185 27.50 23.34 2.72
CA TRP A 185 27.45 23.20 1.25
C TRP A 185 27.30 21.83 0.57
N ASN A 186 27.51 20.66 1.20
CA ASN A 186 27.38 19.39 0.42
C ASN A 186 27.00 18.10 1.18
N LYS A 187 25.83 18.07 1.84
CA LYS A 187 25.18 16.82 2.30
C LYS A 187 23.67 16.89 2.05
N SER A 188 23.14 15.89 1.35
CA SER A 188 21.70 15.71 1.10
C SER A 188 20.91 15.71 2.42
N PRO A 189 19.66 16.22 2.47
CA PRO A 189 18.84 16.12 3.68
C PRO A 189 18.76 14.66 4.13
N ALA A 190 19.13 14.44 5.38
CA ALA A 190 19.01 13.16 6.04
C ALA A 190 17.52 12.95 6.40
N GLY A 191 17.03 11.71 6.28
CA GLY A 191 15.59 11.39 6.38
C GLY A 191 14.93 11.16 5.02
N CYS A 192 13.61 10.94 5.04
CA CYS A 192 12.76 10.73 3.86
C CYS A 192 11.47 11.59 3.90
N PRO A 193 11.56 12.94 3.99
CA PRO A 193 10.38 13.81 4.05
C PRO A 193 9.44 13.64 2.85
N GLU A 194 9.96 13.21 1.69
CA GLU A 194 9.19 12.87 0.48
C GLU A 194 8.14 11.78 0.74
N VAL A 195 8.43 10.83 1.63
CA VAL A 195 7.53 9.71 1.96
C VAL A 195 6.35 10.20 2.81
N ARG A 196 6.57 11.19 3.69
CA ARG A 196 5.48 11.84 4.40
C ARG A 196 4.56 12.57 3.43
N LEU A 197 5.12 13.34 2.50
CA LEU A 197 4.35 14.08 1.49
C LEU A 197 3.57 13.12 0.57
N GLN A 198 4.12 11.96 0.23
CA GLN A 198 3.38 10.91 -0.49
C GLN A 198 2.19 10.36 0.33
N CYS A 199 2.37 10.10 1.63
CA CYS A 199 1.27 9.66 2.51
C CYS A 199 0.21 10.76 2.69
N LEU A 200 0.63 12.03 2.75
CA LEU A 200 -0.26 13.19 2.82
C LEU A 200 -1.08 13.36 1.54
N ALA A 201 -0.43 13.25 0.37
CA ALA A 201 -1.07 13.31 -0.93
C ALA A 201 -2.13 12.21 -1.10
N LEU A 202 -1.83 10.97 -0.73
CA LEU A 202 -2.79 9.87 -0.74
C LEU A 202 -3.99 10.11 0.20
N PHE A 203 -3.74 10.65 1.40
CA PHE A 203 -4.81 11.00 2.33
C PHE A 203 -5.72 12.12 1.80
N HIS A 204 -5.15 13.10 1.09
CA HIS A 204 -5.91 14.15 0.41
C HIS A 204 -6.69 13.63 -0.80
N GLU A 205 -6.04 12.86 -1.68
CA GLU A 205 -6.61 12.26 -2.90
C GLU A 205 -7.84 11.41 -2.60
N HIS A 206 -7.77 10.55 -1.57
CA HIS A 206 -8.88 9.72 -1.10
C HIS A 206 -9.83 10.44 -0.12
N HIS A 207 -9.83 11.78 -0.12
CA HIS A 207 -10.77 12.65 0.61
C HIS A 207 -10.74 12.50 2.16
N GLY A 208 -9.63 12.02 2.73
CA GLY A 208 -9.48 11.80 4.17
C GLY A 208 -9.74 13.03 5.04
N PHE A 209 -9.42 14.23 4.53
CA PHE A 209 -9.77 15.50 5.18
C PHE A 209 -11.27 15.78 5.19
N SER A 210 -11.97 15.53 4.08
CA SER A 210 -13.44 15.63 4.02
C SER A 210 -14.12 14.63 4.96
N MET A 211 -13.52 13.45 5.13
CA MET A 211 -13.95 12.46 6.12
C MET A 211 -13.70 12.93 7.55
N LEU A 212 -12.57 13.58 7.84
CA LEU A 212 -12.27 14.16 9.15
C LEU A 212 -13.29 15.26 9.50
N THR A 213 -13.51 16.24 8.61
CA THR A 213 -14.49 17.32 8.84
C THR A 213 -15.89 16.76 9.07
N ARG A 214 -16.38 15.88 8.19
CA ARG A 214 -17.68 15.21 8.36
C ARG A 214 -17.79 14.45 9.69
N THR A 215 -16.70 13.85 10.14
CA THR A 215 -16.67 13.14 11.43
C THR A 215 -16.76 14.12 12.59
N LEU A 216 -16.02 15.23 12.54
CA LEU A 216 -16.09 16.30 13.54
C LEU A 216 -17.50 16.89 13.61
N ASP A 217 -18.12 17.23 12.48
CA ASP A 217 -19.51 17.75 12.42
C ASP A 217 -20.51 16.80 13.11
N GLN A 218 -20.33 15.49 12.94
CA GLN A 218 -21.17 14.45 13.53
C GLN A 218 -20.97 14.23 15.04
N HIS A 219 -19.82 14.64 15.59
CA HIS A 219 -19.48 14.43 17.01
C HIS A 219 -19.50 15.73 17.84
N VAL A 220 -19.15 16.89 17.26
CA VAL A 220 -19.09 18.18 17.97
C VAL A 220 -20.48 18.75 18.26
N ALA A 221 -21.52 18.34 17.52
CA ALA A 221 -22.91 18.73 17.78
C ALA A 221 -23.51 18.13 19.07
N ASP A 222 -22.79 17.26 19.78
CA ASP A 222 -23.25 16.51 20.95
C ASP A 222 -22.07 16.38 21.95
N ALA A 223 -22.25 16.85 23.19
CA ALA A 223 -21.15 16.95 24.14
C ALA A 223 -20.53 15.59 24.51
N ASP A 224 -21.35 14.54 24.63
CA ASP A 224 -20.87 13.20 24.98
C ASP A 224 -20.12 12.55 23.80
N LYS A 225 -20.61 12.77 22.57
CA LYS A 225 -19.90 12.35 21.36
C LYS A 225 -18.59 13.11 21.14
N ALA A 226 -18.54 14.40 21.47
CA ALA A 226 -17.32 15.21 21.39
C ALA A 226 -16.25 14.71 22.38
N VAL A 227 -16.66 14.38 23.61
CA VAL A 227 -15.77 13.78 24.62
C VAL A 227 -15.27 12.40 24.15
N ALA A 228 -16.15 11.52 23.67
CA ALA A 228 -15.77 10.20 23.15
C ALA A 228 -14.84 10.29 21.92
N PHE A 229 -15.02 11.29 21.06
CA PHE A 229 -14.09 11.57 19.96
C PHE A 229 -12.70 11.97 20.48
N ILE A 230 -12.62 12.94 21.40
CA ILE A 230 -11.34 13.45 21.94
C ILE A 230 -10.61 12.38 22.78
N GLN A 231 -11.33 11.46 23.41
CA GLN A 231 -10.76 10.28 24.07
C GLN A 231 -10.14 9.26 23.09
N THR A 232 -10.51 9.30 21.81
CA THR A 232 -10.04 8.37 20.77
C THR A 232 -9.00 9.00 19.83
N VAL A 233 -9.18 10.29 19.51
CA VAL A 233 -8.30 11.10 18.65
C VAL A 233 -7.85 12.30 19.49
N SER A 234 -6.58 12.32 19.90
CA SER A 234 -6.11 13.37 20.80
C SER A 234 -6.11 14.74 20.13
N MET A 235 -6.15 15.81 20.92
CA MET A 235 -6.02 17.17 20.38
C MET A 235 -4.68 17.44 19.71
N ASP A 236 -3.63 16.65 19.98
CA ASP A 236 -2.35 16.76 19.29
C ASP A 236 -2.33 15.97 17.98
N ASP A 237 -2.98 14.80 17.92
CA ASP A 237 -3.24 14.09 16.66
C ASP A 237 -4.07 14.95 15.71
N LEU A 238 -5.11 15.62 16.22
CA LEU A 238 -5.94 16.52 15.44
C LEU A 238 -5.15 17.73 14.92
N LYS A 239 -4.23 18.31 15.70
CA LYS A 239 -3.30 19.36 15.23
C LYS A 239 -2.37 18.84 14.11
N LEU A 240 -1.85 17.62 14.23
CA LEU A 240 -0.99 17.01 13.21
C LEU A 240 -1.74 16.75 11.90
N LEU A 241 -2.99 16.30 11.98
CA LEU A 241 -3.88 16.15 10.82
C LEU A 241 -4.18 17.51 10.18
N LEU A 242 -4.67 18.47 10.96
CA LEU A 242 -5.02 19.81 10.43
C LEU A 242 -3.82 20.59 9.91
N GLN A 243 -2.61 20.35 10.43
CA GLN A 243 -1.38 20.89 9.84
C GLN A 243 -1.12 20.34 8.42
N GLY A 244 -1.57 19.12 8.12
CA GLY A 244 -1.52 18.55 6.77
C GLY A 244 -2.42 19.24 5.74
N LEU A 245 -3.28 20.19 6.13
CA LEU A 245 -4.00 21.06 5.19
C LEU A 245 -3.13 22.22 4.67
N TYR A 246 -1.94 22.44 5.24
CA TYR A 246 -1.07 23.59 5.00
C TYR A 246 0.40 23.20 4.69
N ASP A 247 0.72 21.90 4.66
CA ASP A 247 2.04 21.33 4.36
C ASP A 247 2.08 20.72 2.94
#